data_AF-A0A7X7DWU2-F1
#
_entry.id   AF-A0A7X7DWU2-F1
#
_cell.length_a   1.000
_cell.length_b   1.000
_cell.length_c   1.000
_cell.angle_alpha   90.00
_cell.angle_beta   90.00
_cell.angle_gamma   90.00
#
_symmetry.space_group_name_H-M   'P 1'
#
loop_
_entity.id
_entity.type
_entity.pdbx_description
1 polymer ?
#
loop_
_entity_poly.entity_id
_entity_poly.type
_entity_poly.pdbx_seq_one_letter_code
_entity_poly.pdbx_strand_id
1 'polypeptide(L)'
;MKTESHDIKISEWIDEVSLAGCTVKEIKTVQEIHKKNGDLLFALLDANVISPEGTRLPNIVFIRGHACVIVPLIKNKLTGEERFLMVSQRRIGNGQLSLEFPAGMLDNDTKDPAGVAIREL
;
A
#
# COMPACT_ATOMS: atom_id res chain seq x y z
N MET A 1 -21.54 18.68 10.78
CA MET A 1 -20.16 18.52 10.28
C MET A 1 -20.27 17.70 9.01
N LYS A 2 -19.87 18.23 7.85
CA LYS A 2 -19.97 17.48 6.58
C LYS A 2 -18.98 16.32 6.68
N THR A 3 -19.48 15.09 6.67
CA THR A 3 -18.65 13.91 6.46
C THR A 3 -18.21 13.96 5.01
N GLU A 4 -17.04 14.52 4.73
CA GLU A 4 -16.42 14.35 3.42
C GLU A 4 -16.15 12.86 3.26
N SER A 5 -16.78 12.25 2.24
CA SER A 5 -16.49 10.87 1.89
C SER A 5 -15.09 10.84 1.30
N HIS A 6 -14.11 10.38 2.06
CA HIS A 6 -12.76 10.16 1.55
C HIS A 6 -12.72 8.92 0.66
N ASP A 7 -11.71 8.84 -0.21
CA ASP A 7 -11.38 7.62 -0.93
C ASP A 7 -11.14 6.46 0.05
N ILE A 8 -11.38 5.23 -0.39
CA ILE A 8 -11.24 4.03 0.45
C ILE A 8 -9.83 3.92 1.04
N LYS A 9 -8.78 4.26 0.29
CA LYS A 9 -7.39 4.19 0.76
C LYS A 9 -7.08 5.18 1.89
N ILE A 10 -7.68 6.36 1.84
CA ILE A 10 -7.55 7.38 2.89
C ILE A 10 -8.34 6.94 4.12
N SER A 11 -9.55 6.41 3.92
CA SER A 11 -10.40 5.90 4.99
C SER A 11 -9.72 4.73 5.74
N GLU A 12 -9.17 3.75 5.02
CA GLU A 12 -8.41 2.63 5.59
C GLU A 12 -7.21 3.13 6.41
N TRP A 13 -6.46 4.12 5.90
CA TRP A 13 -5.37 4.72 6.66
C TRP A 13 -5.84 5.42 7.95
N ILE A 14 -6.95 6.17 7.92
CA ILE A 14 -7.53 6.79 9.11
C ILE A 14 -7.92 5.72 10.13
N ASP A 15 -8.54 4.64 9.68
CA ASP A 15 -8.97 3.53 10.54
C ASP A 15 -7.77 2.83 11.19
N GLU A 16 -6.71 2.53 10.43
CA GLU A 16 -5.48 1.93 10.97
C GLU A 16 -4.79 2.81 12.01
N VAL A 17 -4.64 4.11 11.71
CA VAL A 17 -4.04 5.08 12.63
C VAL A 17 -4.88 5.24 13.90
N SER A 18 -6.21 5.26 13.75
CA SER A 18 -7.13 5.37 14.89
C SER A 18 -7.13 4.10 15.74
N LEU A 19 -7.07 2.91 15.12
CA LEU A 19 -6.98 1.63 15.80
C LEU A 19 -5.70 1.51 16.64
N ALA A 20 -4.61 2.14 16.18
CA ALA A 20 -3.36 2.26 16.93
C ALA A 20 -3.42 3.27 18.10
N GLY A 21 -4.58 3.88 18.35
CA GLY A 21 -4.81 4.84 19.44
C GLY A 21 -4.43 6.29 19.12
N CYS A 22 -4.01 6.58 17.88
CA CYS A 22 -3.76 7.96 17.48
C CYS A 22 -5.07 8.69 17.17
N THR A 23 -5.05 10.03 17.28
CA THR A 23 -6.19 10.88 16.90
C THR A 23 -5.85 11.70 15.66
N VAL A 24 -6.58 11.48 14.57
CA VAL A 24 -6.52 12.32 13.37
C VAL A 24 -7.42 13.55 13.56
N LYS A 25 -6.81 14.74 13.64
CA LYS A 25 -7.52 16.00 13.92
C LYS A 25 -7.93 16.73 12.65
N GLU A 26 -7.07 16.71 11.64
CA GLU A 26 -7.23 17.43 10.37
C GLU A 26 -6.50 16.67 9.27
N ILE A 27 -7.07 16.69 8.07
CA ILE A 27 -6.46 16.15 6.85
C ILE A 27 -6.67 17.18 5.76
N LYS A 28 -5.60 17.56 5.08
CA LYS A 28 -5.63 18.38 3.87
C LYS A 28 -4.98 17.62 2.73
N THR A 29 -5.71 17.42 1.64
CA THR A 29 -5.14 16.90 0.40
C THR A 29 -4.20 17.94 -0.20
N VAL A 30 -2.92 17.58 -0.36
CA VAL A 30 -1.91 18.39 -1.04
C VAL A 30 -1.92 18.10 -2.53
N GLN A 31 -1.97 16.82 -2.92
CA GLN A 31 -1.99 16.38 -4.30
C GLN A 31 -2.63 15.00 -4.42
N GLU A 32 -3.37 14.78 -5.50
CA GLU A 32 -3.88 13.46 -5.88
C GLU A 32 -3.45 13.11 -7.30
N ILE A 33 -3.19 11.83 -7.51
CA ILE A 33 -2.94 11.24 -8.81
C ILE A 33 -3.97 10.13 -8.99
N HIS A 34 -4.71 10.18 -10.10
CA HIS A 34 -5.75 9.20 -10.40
C HIS A 34 -5.35 8.34 -11.60
N LYS A 35 -5.83 7.10 -11.60
CA LYS A 35 -5.76 6.20 -12.76
C LYS A 35 -6.70 6.69 -13.87
N LYS A 36 -6.54 6.13 -15.08
CA LYS A 36 -7.41 6.46 -16.23
C LYS A 36 -8.90 6.16 -15.99
N ASN A 37 -9.20 5.21 -15.12
CA ASN A 37 -10.58 4.84 -14.74
C ASN A 37 -11.14 5.71 -13.60
N GLY A 38 -10.39 6.69 -13.09
CA GLY A 38 -10.81 7.59 -12.03
C GLY A 38 -10.46 7.14 -10.61
N ASP A 39 -9.94 5.92 -10.42
CA ASP A 39 -9.55 5.44 -9.09
C ASP A 39 -8.34 6.22 -8.56
N LEU A 40 -8.31 6.50 -7.25
CA LEU A 40 -7.16 7.13 -6.62
C LEU A 40 -5.92 6.21 -6.71
N LEU A 41 -4.87 6.69 -7.38
CA LEU A 41 -3.59 6.00 -7.46
C LEU A 41 -2.71 6.37 -6.26
N PHE A 42 -2.48 7.67 -6.07
CA PHE A 42 -1.68 8.21 -4.98
C PHE A 42 -2.30 9.48 -4.40
N ALA A 43 -2.21 9.69 -3.09
CA ALA A 43 -2.47 10.97 -2.47
C ALA A 43 -1.31 11.40 -1.57
N LEU A 44 -0.96 12.68 -1.64
CA LEU A 44 -0.10 13.33 -0.67
C LEU A 44 -1.00 14.17 0.25
N LEU A 45 -0.95 13.89 1.54
CA LEU A 45 -1.76 14.55 2.56
C LEU A 45 -0.86 15.32 3.53
N ASP A 46 -1.37 16.46 4.01
CA ASP A 46 -0.88 17.16 5.19
C ASP A 46 -1.89 16.92 6.31
N ALA A 47 -1.51 16.07 7.27
CA ALA A 47 -2.37 15.60 8.34
C ALA A 47 -1.88 16.06 9.71
N ASN A 48 -2.82 16.40 10.58
CA ASN A 48 -2.54 16.65 11.99
C ASN A 48 -2.93 15.41 12.81
N VAL A 49 -1.94 14.60 13.16
CA VAL A 49 -2.13 13.36 13.93
C VAL A 49 -1.45 13.48 15.29
N ILE A 50 -2.18 13.16 16.36
CA ILE A 50 -1.68 13.14 17.74
C ILE A 50 -1.56 11.69 18.21
N SER A 51 -0.38 11.31 18.69
CA SER A 51 -0.12 9.97 19.23
C SER A 51 -0.83 9.76 20.58
N PRO A 52 -0.97 8.51 21.05
CA PRO A 52 -1.53 8.21 22.38
C PRO A 52 -0.81 8.93 23.52
N GLU A 53 0.50 9.20 23.34
CA GLU A 53 1.35 9.91 24.30
C GLU A 53 1.19 11.44 24.24
N GLY A 54 0.29 11.95 23.38
CA GLY A 54 0.03 13.38 23.22
C GLY A 54 1.04 14.11 22.32
N THR A 55 1.88 13.38 21.59
CA THR A 55 2.89 13.97 20.69
C THR A 55 2.33 14.11 19.28
N ARG A 56 2.59 15.25 18.61
CA ARG A 56 2.24 15.42 17.21
C ARG A 56 3.18 14.59 16.32
N LEU A 57 2.62 13.72 15.50
CA LEU A 57 3.38 12.95 14.50
C LEU A 57 3.76 13.85 13.31
N PRO A 58 4.81 13.47 12.53
CA PRO A 58 5.10 14.11 11.25
C PRO A 58 3.86 14.16 10.35
N ASN A 59 3.64 15.30 9.73
CA ASN A 59 2.36 15.65 9.11
C ASN A 59 2.19 15.13 7.68
N ILE A 60 3.27 14.85 6.96
CA ILE A 60 3.19 14.42 5.56
C ILE A 60 2.92 12.92 5.46
N VAL A 61 1.81 12.57 4.81
CA VAL A 61 1.39 11.18 4.59
C VAL A 61 1.27 10.91 3.10
N PHE A 62 1.93 9.86 2.63
CA PHE A 62 1.82 9.40 1.25
C PHE A 62 0.97 8.14 1.17
N ILE A 63 -0.24 8.28 0.63
CA ILE A 63 -1.21 7.21 0.45
C ILE A 63 -0.98 6.55 -0.91
N ARG A 64 -0.77 5.23 -0.90
CA ARG A 64 -0.65 4.39 -2.10
C ARG A 64 -1.54 3.15 -2.07
N GLY A 65 -2.11 2.80 -0.92
CA GLY A 65 -2.82 1.54 -0.69
C GLY A 65 -1.90 0.38 -0.31
N HIS A 66 -2.51 -0.76 0.05
CA HIS A 66 -1.80 -1.97 0.43
C HIS A 66 -1.24 -2.74 -0.76
N ALA A 67 -0.27 -3.62 -0.50
CA ALA A 67 0.32 -4.51 -1.49
C ALA A 67 0.46 -5.92 -0.91
N CYS A 68 0.42 -6.93 -1.78
CA CYS A 68 0.79 -8.29 -1.44
C CYS A 68 2.14 -8.65 -2.06
N VAL A 69 2.92 -9.46 -1.34
CA VAL A 69 4.16 -10.07 -1.84
C VAL A 69 3.93 -11.56 -1.96
N ILE A 70 4.34 -12.15 -3.09
CA ILE A 70 4.21 -13.57 -3.37
C ILE A 70 5.61 -14.19 -3.26
N VAL A 71 5.76 -15.26 -2.47
CA VAL A 71 7.05 -15.97 -2.31
C VAL A 71 6.90 -17.37 -2.92
N PRO A 72 7.14 -17.54 -4.24
CA PRO A 72 6.86 -18.80 -4.91
C PRO A 72 7.98 -19.80 -4.68
N LEU A 73 7.65 -20.93 -4.05
CA LEU A 73 8.55 -22.07 -3.92
C LEU A 73 8.29 -23.05 -5.06
N ILE A 74 9.27 -23.19 -5.95
CA ILE A 74 9.24 -24.16 -7.04
C ILE A 74 10.01 -25.40 -6.60
N LYS A 75 9.35 -26.55 -6.67
CA LYS A 75 9.96 -27.86 -6.39
C LYS A 75 10.08 -28.68 -7.66
N ASN A 76 11.31 -29.07 -7.99
CA ASN A 76 11.56 -30.02 -9.06
C ASN A 76 11.03 -31.40 -8.64
N LYS A 77 10.06 -31.94 -9.39
CA LYS A 77 9.42 -33.23 -9.07
C LYS A 77 10.34 -34.44 -9.21
N LEU A 78 11.39 -34.34 -10.02
CA LEU A 78 12.33 -35.43 -10.29
C LEU A 78 13.50 -35.43 -9.30
N THR A 79 14.08 -34.26 -9.02
CA THR A 79 15.27 -34.13 -8.16
C THR A 79 14.94 -33.78 -6.71
N GLY A 80 13.73 -33.30 -6.43
CA GLY A 80 13.34 -32.78 -5.13
C GLY A 80 13.92 -31.39 -4.82
N GLU A 81 14.69 -30.81 -5.73
CA GLU A 81 15.33 -29.50 -5.57
C GLU A 81 14.30 -28.38 -5.43
N GLU A 82 14.52 -27.50 -4.45
CA GLU A 82 13.66 -26.37 -4.15
C GLU A 82 14.35 -25.05 -4.51
N ARG A 83 13.62 -24.17 -5.20
CA ARG A 83 14.08 -22.85 -5.65
C ARG A 83 12.98 -21.82 -5.47
N PHE A 84 13.38 -20.58 -5.23
CA PHE A 84 12.46 -19.45 -5.23
C PHE A 84 12.41 -18.79 -6.60
N LEU A 85 11.21 -18.41 -7.03
CA LEU A 85 11.05 -17.55 -8.21
C LEU A 85 11.19 -16.09 -7.79
N MET A 86 12.04 -15.36 -8.52
CA MET A 86 12.24 -13.92 -8.34
C MET A 86 12.17 -13.23 -9.70
N VAL A 87 11.79 -11.96 -9.69
CA VAL A 87 11.73 -11.09 -10.87
C VAL A 87 12.83 -10.04 -10.79
N SER A 88 13.40 -9.69 -11.95
CA SER A 88 14.33 -8.57 -12.05
C SER A 88 13.64 -7.36 -12.68
N GLN A 89 13.63 -6.23 -11.98
CA GLN A 89 12.98 -5.02 -12.46
C GLN A 89 13.72 -3.76 -12.00
N ARG A 90 13.59 -2.67 -12.77
CA ARG A 90 14.20 -1.38 -12.44
C ARG A 90 13.23 -0.53 -11.62
N ARG A 91 13.66 -0.03 -10.47
CA ARG A 91 12.80 0.80 -9.59
C ARG A 91 12.90 2.28 -9.95
N ILE A 92 11.76 2.92 -10.23
CA ILE A 92 11.73 4.34 -10.62
C ILE A 92 12.24 5.28 -9.52
N GLY A 93 12.10 4.90 -8.25
CA GLY A 93 12.49 5.75 -7.12
C GLY A 93 14.01 5.94 -6.96
N ASN A 94 14.83 5.03 -7.48
CA ASN A 94 16.29 5.11 -7.35
C ASN A 94 17.05 4.68 -8.62
N GLY A 95 16.36 4.22 -9.66
CA GLY A 95 16.93 3.73 -10.91
C GLY A 95 17.69 2.40 -10.80
N GLN A 96 17.68 1.73 -9.64
CA GLN A 96 18.44 0.49 -9.46
C GLN A 96 17.70 -0.70 -10.09
N LEU A 97 18.48 -1.65 -10.62
CA LEU A 97 17.97 -2.97 -10.98
C LEU A 97 17.87 -3.80 -9.69
N SER A 98 16.67 -4.23 -9.35
CA SER A 98 16.39 -5.04 -8.17
C SER A 98 16.08 -6.48 -8.59
N LEU A 99 16.46 -7.43 -7.75
CA LEU A 99 15.99 -8.82 -7.80
C LEU A 99 15.09 -9.02 -6.59
N GLU A 100 13.81 -9.29 -6.83
CA GLU A 100 12.80 -9.30 -5.78
C GLU A 100 11.69 -10.32 -6.06
N PHE A 101 10.87 -10.55 -5.04
CA PHE A 101 9.70 -11.39 -5.18
C PHE A 101 8.61 -10.70 -6.00
N PRO A 102 7.79 -11.44 -6.79
CA PRO A 102 6.58 -10.90 -7.39
C PRO A 102 5.71 -10.23 -6.32
N ALA A 103 5.11 -9.09 -6.67
CA ALA A 103 4.28 -8.31 -5.77
C ALA A 103 3.33 -7.43 -6.57
N GLY A 104 2.17 -7.12 -6.00
CA GLY A 104 1.19 -6.23 -6.62
C GLY A 104 0.38 -5.44 -5.60
N MET A 105 -0.23 -4.35 -6.08
CA MET A 105 -1.08 -3.48 -5.27
C MET A 105 -2.47 -4.12 -5.12
N LEU A 106 -3.04 -4.07 -3.92
CA LEU A 106 -4.40 -4.56 -3.68
C LEU A 106 -5.45 -3.59 -4.26
N ASP A 107 -5.16 -2.28 -4.25
CA ASP A 107 -6.09 -1.25 -4.71
C ASP A 107 -7.51 -1.42 -4.11
N ASN A 108 -8.53 -1.71 -4.93
CA ASN A 108 -9.91 -1.92 -4.46
C ASN A 108 -10.17 -3.37 -4.01
N ASP A 109 -9.24 -4.29 -4.25
CA ASP A 109 -9.32 -5.72 -3.94
C ASP A 109 -8.73 -6.04 -2.54
N THR A 110 -8.80 -5.11 -1.57
CA THR A 110 -8.18 -5.31 -0.23
C THR A 110 -8.71 -6.51 0.54
N LYS A 111 -9.91 -6.98 0.19
CA LYS A 111 -10.56 -8.17 0.76
C LYS A 111 -10.18 -9.49 0.08
N ASP A 112 -9.47 -9.45 -1.05
CA ASP A 112 -8.99 -10.65 -1.75
C ASP A 112 -7.49 -10.59 -2.10
N PRO A 113 -6.59 -10.57 -1.10
CA PRO A 113 -5.14 -10.61 -1.37
C PRO A 113 -4.69 -11.84 -2.14
N ALA A 114 -5.41 -12.97 -2.02
CA ALA A 114 -5.09 -14.21 -2.71
C ALA A 114 -5.37 -14.11 -4.22
N GLY A 115 -6.52 -13.55 -4.60
CA GLY A 115 -6.85 -13.29 -6.00
C GLY A 115 -5.86 -12.32 -6.66
N VAL A 116 -5.45 -11.27 -5.94
CA VAL A 116 -4.38 -10.36 -6.41
C VAL A 116 -3.06 -11.12 -6.57
N ALA A 117 -2.67 -11.93 -5.59
CA ALA A 117 -1.44 -12.72 -5.68
C ALA A 117 -1.42 -13.67 -6.88
N ILE A 118 -2.55 -14.30 -7.22
CA ILE A 118 -2.68 -15.16 -8.41
C ILE A 118 -2.59 -14.35 -9.71
N ARG A 119 -3.15 -13.14 -9.74
CA ARG A 119 -3.11 -12.24 -10.92
C ARG A 119 -1.70 -11.73 -11.23
N GLU A 120 -0.89 -11.53 -10.20
CA GLU A 120 0.45 -10.93 -10.29
C GLU A 120 1.59 -11.95 -10.44
N LEU A 121 1.29 -13.25 -10.32
CA LEU A 121 2.23 -14.37 -10.51
C LEU A 121 2.19 -14.89 -11.95
#